data_AF-A0A9W8UFN4-F1
#
_entry.id   AF-A0A9W8UFN4-F1
#
_cell.length_a   1.000
_cell.length_b   1.000
_cell.length_c   1.000
_cell.angle_alpha   90.00
_cell.angle_beta   90.00
_cell.angle_gamma   90.00
#
_symmetry.space_group_name_H-M   'P 1'
#
loop_
_entity.id
_entity.type
_entity.pdbx_description
1 polymer ?
#
loop_
_entity_poly.entity_id
_entity_poly.type
_entity_poly.pdbx_seq_one_letter_code
_entity_poly.pdbx_strand_id
1 'polypeptide(L)'
;MTFMHDKLDEYVDKMRASAPDSKFSVLVQFQPVAQSMVEHSRENGGNVLGLESVVAKGPALMWLIAVTVDIEQNQQKIDQFTRAFKENVNAYAAEMGIGYPWVYLNYARGGQDPLLHYGDDNVELIKKASKKYDPDGIFQNLRRSGFKIPV
;
A
#
# COMPACT_ATOMS: atom_id res chain seq x y z
N MET A 1 16.95 -11.67 5.32
CA MET A 1 15.72 -11.44 6.12
C MET A 1 15.98 -10.67 7.41
N THR A 2 17.24 -10.44 7.82
CA THR A 2 17.59 -9.65 9.03
C THR A 2 17.12 -8.20 8.96
N PHE A 3 17.32 -7.49 7.84
CA PHE A 3 16.99 -6.06 7.75
C PHE A 3 15.59 -5.68 8.25
N MET A 4 14.53 -6.36 7.78
CA MET A 4 13.17 -5.96 8.16
C MET A 4 12.86 -6.30 9.63
N HIS A 5 13.41 -7.40 10.14
CA HIS A 5 13.29 -7.76 11.55
C HIS A 5 14.02 -6.74 12.43
N ASP A 6 15.29 -6.46 12.13
CA ASP A 6 16.12 -5.51 12.88
C ASP A 6 15.51 -4.10 12.86
N LYS A 7 14.98 -3.67 11.72
CA LYS A 7 14.27 -2.40 11.62
C LYS A 7 12.95 -2.42 12.37
N LEU A 8 12.22 -3.53 12.37
CA LEU A 8 10.97 -3.61 13.11
C LEU A 8 11.25 -3.46 14.61
N ASP A 9 12.26 -4.15 15.15
CA ASP A 9 12.66 -4.01 16.55
C ASP A 9 13.07 -2.57 16.88
N GLU A 10 13.92 -1.96 16.05
CA GLU A 10 14.36 -0.56 16.23
C GLU A 10 13.15 0.41 16.31
N TYR A 11 12.18 0.26 15.41
CA TYR A 11 11.02 1.15 15.36
C TYR A 11 10.00 0.83 16.46
N VAL A 12 9.83 -0.42 16.84
CA VAL A 12 8.98 -0.80 18.00
C VAL A 12 9.54 -0.19 19.28
N ASP A 13 10.86 -0.21 19.48
CA ASP A 13 11.49 0.43 20.65
C ASP A 13 11.28 1.94 20.65
N LYS A 14 11.39 2.60 19.49
CA LYS A 14 11.05 4.03 19.35
C LYS A 14 9.57 4.31 19.66
N MET A 15 8.65 3.45 19.20
CA MET A 15 7.22 3.56 19.49
C MET A 15 6.97 3.45 21.00
N ARG A 16 7.55 2.43 21.67
CA ARG A 16 7.45 2.25 23.13
C ARG A 16 8.01 3.45 23.89
N ALA A 17 9.19 3.95 23.51
CA ALA A 17 9.79 5.11 24.15
C ALA A 17 8.93 6.38 24.00
N SER A 18 8.24 6.54 22.86
CA SER A 18 7.37 7.69 22.62
C SER A 18 6.05 7.64 23.39
N ALA A 19 5.53 6.44 23.66
CA ALA A 19 4.27 6.23 24.37
C ALA A 19 4.38 5.04 25.35
N PRO A 20 5.08 5.20 26.49
CA PRO A 20 5.46 4.09 27.38
C PRO A 20 4.29 3.32 27.97
N ASP A 21 3.17 3.99 28.23
CA ASP A 21 1.97 3.40 28.82
C ASP A 21 0.96 2.91 27.76
N SER A 22 1.28 3.06 26.47
CA SER A 22 0.37 2.69 25.40
C SER A 22 0.29 1.18 25.22
N LYS A 23 -0.94 0.68 25.07
CA LYS A 23 -1.21 -0.65 24.54
C LYS A 23 -1.34 -0.54 23.03
N PHE A 24 -0.36 -1.07 22.32
CA PHE A 24 -0.39 -1.14 20.86
C PHE A 24 0.06 -2.50 20.36
N SER A 25 -0.35 -2.85 19.14
CA SER A 25 0.14 -4.04 18.45
C SER A 25 0.67 -3.65 17.08
N VAL A 26 1.74 -4.31 16.65
CA VAL A 26 2.31 -4.15 15.31
C VAL A 26 2.19 -5.47 14.56
N LEU A 27 1.62 -5.41 13.37
CA LEU A 27 1.55 -6.51 12.42
C LEU A 27 2.33 -6.12 11.17
N VAL A 28 3.36 -6.89 10.84
CA VAL A 28 3.99 -6.86 9.52
C VAL A 28 3.57 -8.12 8.78
N GLN A 29 2.93 -7.97 7.63
CA GLN A 29 2.45 -9.08 6.83
C GLN A 29 3.12 -9.09 5.47
N PHE A 30 3.46 -10.28 5.00
CA PHE A 30 3.97 -10.54 3.67
C PHE A 30 2.99 -11.44 2.93
N GLN A 31 2.63 -11.03 1.72
CA GLN A 31 1.66 -11.70 0.86
C GLN A 31 2.31 -11.97 -0.49
N PRO A 32 2.64 -13.23 -0.81
CA PRO A 32 3.24 -13.57 -2.09
C PRO A 32 2.21 -13.38 -3.21
N VAL A 33 2.65 -12.74 -4.30
CA VAL A 33 1.89 -12.59 -5.53
C VAL A 33 2.61 -13.39 -6.60
N ALA A 34 2.03 -14.53 -6.96
CA ALA A 34 2.60 -15.43 -7.96
C ALA A 34 2.10 -15.10 -9.37
N GLN A 35 2.93 -15.39 -10.37
CA GLN A 35 2.56 -15.26 -11.79
C GLN A 35 1.29 -16.04 -12.13
N SER A 36 1.11 -17.23 -11.55
CA SER A 36 -0.08 -18.04 -11.77
C SER A 36 -1.37 -17.34 -11.31
N MET A 37 -1.35 -16.57 -10.22
CA MET A 37 -2.53 -15.82 -9.77
C MET A 37 -2.96 -14.78 -10.80
N VAL A 38 -1.99 -14.09 -11.40
CA VAL A 38 -2.24 -13.08 -12.44
C VAL A 38 -2.72 -13.75 -13.73
N GLU A 39 -2.11 -14.86 -14.13
CA GLU A 39 -2.52 -15.60 -15.33
C GLU A 39 -3.94 -16.14 -15.23
N HIS A 40 -4.31 -16.75 -14.10
CA HIS A 40 -5.69 -17.20 -13.88
C HIS A 40 -6.66 -16.02 -13.88
N SER A 41 -6.27 -14.84 -13.35
CA SER A 41 -7.10 -13.65 -13.45
C SER A 41 -7.32 -13.24 -14.90
N ARG A 42 -6.28 -13.29 -15.75
CA ARG A 42 -6.33 -12.95 -17.17
C ARG A 42 -7.25 -13.88 -17.95
N GLU A 43 -7.18 -15.18 -17.69
CA GLU A 43 -8.07 -16.19 -18.28
C GLU A 43 -9.53 -15.99 -17.91
N ASN A 44 -9.82 -15.34 -16.78
CA ASN A 44 -11.16 -15.04 -16.28
C ASN A 44 -11.59 -13.58 -16.54
N GLY A 45 -11.00 -12.91 -17.54
CA GLY A 45 -11.40 -11.56 -17.97
C GLY A 45 -10.53 -10.42 -17.44
N GLY A 46 -9.51 -10.72 -16.63
CA GLY A 46 -8.55 -9.75 -16.11
C GLY A 46 -9.11 -8.87 -14.98
N ASN A 47 -8.26 -7.95 -14.48
CA ASN A 47 -8.66 -6.92 -13.52
C ASN A 47 -7.77 -5.67 -13.67
N VAL A 48 -8.10 -4.61 -12.92
CA VAL A 48 -7.46 -3.29 -13.05
C VAL A 48 -6.22 -3.08 -12.18
N LEU A 49 -5.73 -4.11 -11.47
CA LEU A 49 -4.67 -3.93 -10.47
C LEU A 49 -3.27 -3.74 -11.08
N GLY A 50 -3.06 -4.04 -12.37
CA GLY A 50 -1.78 -3.86 -13.06
C GLY A 50 -0.66 -4.81 -12.58
N LEU A 51 -1.03 -5.94 -11.98
CA LEU A 51 -0.09 -6.90 -11.40
C LEU A 51 0.78 -7.62 -12.44
N GLU A 52 0.40 -7.58 -13.71
CA GLU A 52 1.16 -8.14 -14.83
C GLU A 52 2.59 -7.60 -14.86
N SER A 53 2.74 -6.28 -14.67
CA SER A 53 4.05 -5.61 -14.61
C SER A 53 4.85 -6.00 -13.35
N VAL A 54 4.15 -6.22 -12.24
CA VAL A 54 4.73 -6.56 -10.93
C VAL A 54 5.32 -7.96 -10.94
N VAL A 55 4.65 -8.92 -11.58
CA VAL A 55 5.10 -10.32 -11.63
C VAL A 55 5.87 -10.68 -12.90
N ALA A 56 6.14 -9.72 -13.78
CA ALA A 56 6.79 -9.96 -15.08
C ALA A 56 8.17 -10.63 -14.96
N LYS A 57 8.90 -10.35 -13.87
CA LYS A 57 10.24 -10.90 -13.60
C LYS A 57 10.25 -12.08 -12.62
N GLY A 58 9.07 -12.58 -12.24
CA GLY A 58 8.89 -13.65 -11.25
C GLY A 58 7.93 -13.24 -10.12
N PRO A 59 7.76 -14.11 -9.11
CA PRO A 59 6.89 -13.81 -7.97
C PRO A 59 7.34 -12.54 -7.23
N ALA A 60 6.37 -11.74 -6.82
CA ALA A 60 6.59 -10.56 -6.00
C ALA A 60 6.08 -10.78 -4.57
N LEU A 61 6.58 -9.97 -3.63
CA LEU A 61 6.11 -9.98 -2.25
C LEU A 61 5.45 -8.63 -1.95
N MET A 62 4.13 -8.61 -1.90
CA MET A 62 3.41 -7.48 -1.33
C MET A 62 3.57 -7.51 0.19
N TRP A 63 3.74 -6.36 0.81
CA TRP A 63 3.87 -6.29 2.27
C TRP A 63 3.07 -5.12 2.84
N LEU A 64 2.66 -5.23 4.10
CA LEU A 64 1.97 -4.16 4.83
C LEU A 64 2.48 -4.09 6.28
N ILE A 65 2.44 -2.89 6.86
CA ILE A 65 2.51 -2.68 8.30
C ILE A 65 1.18 -2.12 8.80
N ALA A 66 0.59 -2.77 9.79
CA ALA A 66 -0.60 -2.31 10.50
C ALA A 66 -0.24 -2.12 11.97
N VAL A 67 -0.60 -0.95 12.51
CA VAL A 67 -0.40 -0.64 13.93
C VAL A 67 -1.73 -0.25 14.53
N THR A 68 -2.16 -0.99 15.54
CA THR A 68 -3.34 -0.64 16.35
C THR A 68 -2.89 -0.03 17.66
N VAL A 69 -3.52 1.06 18.08
CA VAL A 69 -3.14 1.84 19.26
C VAL A 69 -4.39 2.11 20.09
N ASP A 70 -4.24 2.08 21.41
CA ASP A 70 -5.34 2.21 22.38
C ASP A 70 -6.11 3.53 22.35
N ILE A 71 -5.42 4.67 22.30
CA ILE A 71 -6.02 6.00 22.31
C ILE A 71 -5.38 6.92 21.26
N GLU A 72 -6.13 7.95 20.85
CA GLU A 72 -5.72 8.89 19.81
C GLU A 72 -4.40 9.60 20.13
N GLN A 73 -4.19 10.01 21.38
CA GLN A 73 -2.97 10.73 21.79
C GLN A 73 -1.72 9.86 21.63
N ASN A 74 -1.82 8.57 21.90
CA ASN A 74 -0.72 7.63 21.68
C ASN A 74 -0.55 7.34 20.19
N GLN A 75 -1.65 7.24 19.43
CA GLN A 75 -1.58 7.08 17.98
C GLN A 75 -0.80 8.23 17.34
N GLN A 76 -1.07 9.48 17.72
CA GLN A 76 -0.35 10.64 17.21
C GLN A 76 1.17 10.57 17.45
N LYS A 77 1.59 10.02 18.59
CA LYS A 77 3.02 9.84 18.93
C LYS A 77 3.66 8.69 18.14
N ILE A 78 2.94 7.58 17.98
CA ILE A 78 3.41 6.34 17.34
C ILE A 78 3.43 6.44 15.81
N ASP A 79 2.47 7.16 15.22
CA ASP A 79 2.19 7.15 13.77
C ASP A 79 3.40 7.53 12.90
N GLN A 80 4.19 8.50 13.36
CA GLN A 80 5.41 8.92 12.66
C GLN A 80 6.43 7.79 12.50
N PHE A 81 6.53 6.91 13.51
CA PHE A 81 7.45 5.78 13.48
C PHE A 81 6.95 4.69 12.53
N THR A 82 5.63 4.48 12.44
CA THR A 82 5.03 3.57 11.46
C THR A 82 5.33 4.03 10.02
N ARG A 83 5.21 5.34 9.75
CA ARG A 83 5.53 5.92 8.44
C ARG A 83 7.01 5.79 8.11
N ALA A 84 7.87 6.18 9.05
CA ALA A 84 9.32 6.14 8.86
C ALA A 84 9.85 4.70 8.67
N PHE A 85 9.28 3.71 9.39
CA PHE A 85 9.58 2.30 9.15
C PHE A 85 9.25 1.89 7.71
N LYS A 86 8.04 2.23 7.24
CA LYS A 86 7.62 1.92 5.86
C LYS A 86 8.49 2.57 4.81
N GLU A 87 8.85 3.84 5.01
CA GLU A 87 9.75 4.56 4.11
C GLU A 87 11.14 3.90 4.08
N ASN A 88 11.69 3.50 5.23
CA ASN A 88 12.98 2.81 5.30
C ASN A 88 12.97 1.46 4.58
N VAL A 89 11.91 0.66 4.77
CA VAL A 89 11.75 -0.62 4.07
C VAL A 89 11.67 -0.42 2.56
N ASN A 90 10.88 0.56 2.10
CA ASN A 90 10.74 0.86 0.68
C ASN A 90 12.04 1.41 0.07
N ALA A 91 12.77 2.27 0.80
CA ALA A 91 14.06 2.79 0.36
C ALA A 91 15.08 1.66 0.21
N TYR A 92 15.17 0.76 1.20
CA TYR A 92 16.04 -0.41 1.13
C TYR A 92 15.71 -1.33 -0.05
N ALA A 93 14.42 -1.57 -0.31
CA ALA A 93 13.99 -2.35 -1.47
C ALA A 93 14.38 -1.67 -2.80
N ALA A 94 14.29 -0.34 -2.88
CA ALA A 94 14.72 0.44 -4.04
C ALA A 94 16.24 0.39 -4.24
N GLU A 95 17.03 0.54 -3.17
CA GLU A 95 18.51 0.42 -3.19
C GLU A 95 18.96 -0.96 -3.69
N MET A 96 18.24 -2.01 -3.29
CA MET A 96 18.48 -3.38 -3.76
C MET A 96 18.00 -3.65 -5.19
N GLY A 97 17.29 -2.71 -5.83
CA GLY A 97 16.70 -2.90 -7.15
C GLY A 97 15.57 -3.94 -7.20
N ILE A 98 14.97 -4.28 -6.06
CA ILE A 98 13.87 -5.26 -5.92
C ILE A 98 12.52 -4.60 -5.62
N GLY A 99 12.51 -3.28 -5.43
CA GLY A 99 11.30 -2.50 -5.20
C GLY A 99 10.47 -2.34 -6.48
N TYR A 100 9.15 -2.50 -6.35
CA TYR A 100 8.20 -2.22 -7.42
C TYR A 100 7.44 -0.93 -7.10
N PRO A 101 7.28 0.00 -8.06
CA PRO A 101 6.48 1.20 -7.88
C PRO A 101 4.98 0.86 -7.97
N TRP A 102 4.51 0.00 -7.06
CA TRP A 102 3.14 -0.49 -6.99
C TRP A 102 2.59 -0.37 -5.57
N VAL A 103 1.35 0.10 -5.45
CA VAL A 103 0.69 0.31 -4.16
C VAL A 103 -0.72 -0.25 -4.21
N TYR A 104 -1.02 -1.18 -3.31
CA TYR A 104 -2.38 -1.72 -3.21
C TYR A 104 -3.34 -0.70 -2.60
N LEU A 105 -4.38 -0.31 -3.34
CA LEU A 105 -5.37 0.68 -2.91
C LEU A 105 -5.99 0.36 -1.54
N ASN A 106 -6.27 -0.91 -1.25
CA ASN A 106 -6.92 -1.31 0.00
C ASN A 106 -6.02 -1.16 1.24
N TYR A 107 -4.70 -1.05 1.05
CA TYR A 107 -3.73 -0.80 2.13
C TYR A 107 -3.07 0.58 2.04
N ALA A 108 -3.47 1.39 1.05
CA ALA A 108 -2.93 2.71 0.87
C ALA A 108 -3.46 3.67 1.94
N ARG A 109 -2.64 4.64 2.32
CA ARG A 109 -2.98 5.72 3.23
C ARG A 109 -3.01 7.06 2.50
N GLY A 110 -3.64 8.07 3.11
CA GLY A 110 -3.57 9.45 2.64
C GLY A 110 -2.12 9.91 2.41
N GLY A 111 -1.92 10.68 1.33
CA GLY A 111 -0.59 11.05 0.82
C GLY A 111 0.01 10.05 -0.17
N GLN A 112 -0.70 8.97 -0.52
CA GLN A 112 -0.35 8.07 -1.61
C GLN A 112 -1.37 8.16 -2.74
N ASP A 113 -0.94 7.80 -3.95
CA ASP A 113 -1.77 7.76 -5.16
C ASP A 113 -1.79 6.35 -5.77
N PRO A 114 -2.41 5.37 -5.10
CA PRO A 114 -2.32 3.95 -5.48
C PRO A 114 -2.78 3.69 -6.92
N LEU A 115 -3.80 4.40 -7.39
CA LEU A 115 -4.35 4.22 -8.73
C LEU A 115 -3.36 4.58 -9.84
N LEU A 116 -2.43 5.51 -9.62
CA LEU A 116 -1.39 5.84 -10.60
C LEU A 116 -0.45 4.66 -10.89
N HIS A 117 -0.35 3.73 -9.95
CA HIS A 117 0.55 2.59 -10.05
C HIS A 117 -0.07 1.38 -10.76
N TYR A 118 -1.32 1.48 -11.21
CA TYR A 118 -2.03 0.36 -11.86
C TYR A 118 -1.75 0.28 -13.37
N GLY A 119 -0.98 1.24 -13.92
CA GLY A 119 -0.64 1.34 -15.33
C GLY A 119 -1.64 2.18 -16.13
N ASP A 120 -1.13 2.87 -17.15
CA ASP A 120 -1.88 3.88 -17.90
C ASP A 120 -3.18 3.33 -18.52
N ASP A 121 -3.12 2.13 -19.11
CA ASP A 121 -4.30 1.49 -19.71
C ASP A 121 -5.41 1.21 -18.68
N ASN A 122 -5.03 0.79 -17.47
CA ASN A 122 -5.97 0.53 -16.38
C ASN A 122 -6.53 1.84 -15.81
N VAL A 123 -5.71 2.88 -15.67
CA VAL A 123 -6.16 4.22 -15.26
C VAL A 123 -7.15 4.78 -16.28
N GLU A 124 -6.88 4.65 -17.57
CA GLU A 124 -7.81 5.05 -18.64
C GLU A 124 -9.10 4.23 -18.63
N LEU A 125 -9.03 2.93 -18.36
CA LEU A 125 -10.23 2.10 -18.19
C LEU A 125 -11.08 2.58 -17.00
N ILE A 126 -10.47 2.89 -15.86
CA ILE A 126 -11.14 3.44 -14.68
C ILE A 126 -11.78 4.80 -15.01
N LYS A 127 -11.07 5.69 -15.72
CA LYS A 127 -11.60 6.98 -16.19
C LYS A 127 -12.81 6.79 -17.10
N LYS A 128 -12.75 5.87 -18.07
CA LYS A 128 -13.87 5.55 -18.97
C LYS A 128 -15.08 5.00 -18.20
N ALA A 129 -14.85 4.10 -17.26
CA ALA A 129 -15.90 3.57 -16.40
C ALA A 129 -16.57 4.68 -15.57
N SER A 130 -15.77 5.57 -14.97
CA SER A 130 -16.30 6.73 -14.23
C SER A 130 -17.17 7.61 -15.13
N LYS A 131 -16.72 7.97 -16.34
CA LYS A 131 -17.49 8.79 -17.28
C LYS A 131 -18.81 8.13 -17.70
N LYS A 132 -18.82 6.79 -17.83
CA LYS A 132 -20.00 6.03 -18.25
C LYS A 132 -21.04 5.92 -17.15
N TYR A 133 -20.62 5.69 -15.91
CA TYR A 133 -21.52 5.33 -14.81
C TYR A 133 -21.73 6.45 -13.77
N ASP A 134 -20.85 7.46 -13.74
CA ASP A 134 -20.93 8.66 -12.91
C ASP A 134 -20.56 9.89 -13.76
N PRO A 135 -21.35 10.22 -14.80
CA PRO A 135 -21.01 11.30 -15.76
C PRO A 135 -20.91 12.68 -15.11
N ASP A 136 -21.66 12.91 -14.02
CA ASP A 136 -21.62 14.15 -13.24
C ASP A 136 -20.47 14.17 -12.21
N GLY A 137 -19.71 13.07 -12.12
CA GLY A 137 -18.57 12.93 -11.23
C GLY A 137 -18.92 13.07 -9.75
N ILE A 138 -20.12 12.66 -9.33
CA ILE A 138 -20.62 12.80 -7.96
C ILE A 138 -19.63 12.18 -6.97
N PHE A 139 -19.06 11.01 -7.27
CA PHE A 139 -18.09 10.37 -6.37
C PHE A 139 -16.70 11.03 -6.44
N GLN A 140 -16.33 11.62 -7.57
CA GLN A 140 -15.10 12.42 -7.67
C GLN A 140 -15.23 13.78 -6.96
N ASN A 141 -16.44 14.34 -6.86
CA ASN A 141 -16.67 15.66 -6.27
C ASN A 141 -17.06 15.61 -4.80
N LEU A 142 -18.03 14.76 -4.43
CA LEU A 142 -18.65 14.81 -3.10
C LEU A 142 -18.00 13.87 -2.08
N ARG A 143 -17.41 12.75 -2.52
CA ARG A 143 -16.75 11.81 -1.60
C ARG A 143 -15.48 12.45 -1.03
N ARG A 144 -15.42 12.70 0.28
CA ARG A 144 -14.23 13.30 0.92
C ARG A 144 -13.16 12.29 1.33
N SER A 145 -13.51 11.00 1.36
CA SER A 145 -12.62 9.90 1.77
C SER A 145 -12.16 9.05 0.59
N GLY A 146 -11.08 8.28 0.81
CA GLY A 146 -10.48 7.41 -0.20
C GLY A 146 -9.74 8.16 -1.30
N PHE A 147 -9.33 7.42 -2.33
CA PHE A 147 -8.51 7.94 -3.43
C PHE A 147 -9.38 8.39 -4.60
N LYS A 148 -8.97 9.49 -5.23
CA LYS A 148 -9.57 10.02 -6.45
C LYS A 148 -8.96 9.37 -7.67
N ILE A 149 -9.73 9.29 -8.75
CA ILE A 149 -9.20 8.86 -10.04
C ILE A 149 -8.18 9.93 -10.45
N PRO A 150 -6.94 9.54 -10.79
CA PRO A 150 -5.94 10.50 -11.21
C PRO A 150 -6.44 11.30 -12.41
N VAL A 151 -6.22 12.61 -12.41
CA VAL A 151 -6.66 13.51 -13.49
C VAL A 151 -5.60 13.55 -14.58
#